data_AF-A0A523JDQ1-F1
#
_entry.id   AF-A0A523JDQ1-F1
#
_cell.length_a   1.000
_cell.length_b   1.000
_cell.length_c   1.000
_cell.angle_alpha   90.00
_cell.angle_beta   90.00
_cell.angle_gamma   90.00
#
_symmetry.space_group_name_H-M   'P 1'
#
loop_
_entity.id
_entity.type
_entity.pdbx_description
1 polymer ?
#
loop_
_entity_poly.entity_id
_entity_poly.type
_entity_poly.pdbx_seq_one_letter_code
_entity_poly.pdbx_strand_id
1 'polypeptide(L)'
;MLRRTIRVTYKVARRIAVGVVGTTVVLLGVALLILPGPALIVIPAGLAILALEFAWARRWLRIARERSQQALELIGVGKHARTQSRKLSSS
;
A
#
# COMPACT_ATOMS: atom_id res chain seq x y z
N MET A 1 -10.60 0.44 24.30
CA MET A 1 -11.13 1.30 23.23
C MET A 1 -10.08 1.75 22.19
N LEU A 2 -9.07 0.93 21.85
CA LEU A 2 -7.96 1.35 20.96
C LEU A 2 -8.14 1.00 19.46
N ARG A 3 -9.07 0.10 19.11
CA ARG A 3 -9.17 -0.45 17.73
C ARG A 3 -9.87 0.50 16.74
N ARG A 4 -10.45 1.61 17.19
CA ARG A 4 -11.26 2.51 16.35
C ARG A 4 -10.44 3.62 15.69
N THR A 5 -9.36 4.06 16.33
CA THR A 5 -8.52 5.19 15.86
C THR A 5 -7.74 4.84 14.59
N ILE A 6 -7.31 3.58 14.46
CA ILE A 6 -6.42 3.11 13.38
C ILE A 6 -7.03 3.33 11.99
N ARG A 7 -8.36 3.22 11.84
CA ARG A 7 -9.04 3.46 10.54
C ARG A 7 -9.12 4.93 10.15
N VAL A 8 -9.26 5.82 11.12
CA VAL A 8 -9.35 7.27 10.89
C VAL A 8 -7.97 7.81 10.53
N THR A 9 -6.94 7.39 11.27
CA THR A 9 -5.54 7.68 10.94
C THR A 9 -5.19 7.22 9.53
N TYR A 10 -5.67 6.05 9.10
CA TYR A 10 -5.42 5.56 7.74
C TYR A 10 -6.03 6.43 6.64
N LYS A 11 -7.29 6.87 6.82
CA LYS A 11 -7.95 7.76 5.84
C LYS A 11 -7.30 9.14 5.79
N VAL A 12 -6.94 9.70 6.95
CA VAL A 12 -6.29 11.01 7.04
C VAL A 12 -4.87 10.95 6.48
N ALA A 13 -4.08 9.92 6.83
CA ALA A 13 -2.76 9.71 6.28
C ALA A 13 -2.80 9.55 4.74
N ARG A 14 -3.78 8.79 4.21
CA ARG A 14 -3.98 8.69 2.76
C ARG A 14 -4.33 10.04 2.12
N ARG A 15 -5.22 10.82 2.74
CA ARG A 15 -5.64 12.12 2.20
C ARG A 15 -4.48 13.12 2.20
N ILE A 16 -3.70 13.15 3.27
CA ILE A 16 -2.50 14.00 3.39
C ILE A 16 -1.46 13.53 2.38
N ALA A 17 -1.21 12.22 2.24
CA ALA A 17 -0.27 11.70 1.26
C ALA A 17 -0.66 12.09 -0.18
N VAL A 18 -1.92 11.88 -0.57
CA VAL A 18 -2.43 12.29 -1.89
C VAL A 18 -2.34 13.80 -2.09
N GLY A 19 -2.64 14.59 -1.05
CA GLY A 19 -2.51 16.05 -1.09
C GLY A 19 -1.06 16.51 -1.27
N VAL A 20 -0.14 15.92 -0.52
CA VAL A 20 1.31 16.22 -0.61
C VAL A 20 1.84 15.84 -1.99
N VAL A 21 1.51 14.65 -2.49
CA VAL A 21 1.95 14.17 -3.82
C VAL A 21 1.34 15.00 -4.94
N GLY A 22 0.05 15.28 -4.88
CA GLY A 22 -0.61 16.16 -5.86
C GLY A 22 0.01 17.55 -5.89
N THR A 23 0.33 18.10 -4.71
CA THR A 23 0.96 19.42 -4.60
C THR A 23 2.38 19.43 -5.17
N THR A 24 3.20 18.41 -4.90
CA THR A 24 4.55 18.33 -5.48
C THR A 24 4.52 18.14 -6.99
N VAL A 25 3.63 17.30 -7.53
CA VAL A 25 3.48 17.12 -8.97
C VAL A 25 3.07 18.44 -9.64
N VAL A 26 2.11 19.16 -9.06
CA VAL A 26 1.68 20.48 -9.57
C VAL A 26 2.81 21.48 -9.51
N LEU A 27 3.54 21.60 -8.39
CA LEU A 27 4.70 22.51 -8.29
C LEU A 27 5.78 22.18 -9.32
N LEU A 28 6.03 20.90 -9.57
CA LEU A 28 6.98 20.46 -10.60
C LEU A 28 6.48 20.80 -12.01
N GLY A 29 5.20 20.58 -12.30
CA GLY A 29 4.59 20.94 -13.58
C GLY A 29 4.61 22.45 -13.82
N VAL A 30 4.37 23.25 -12.78
CA VAL A 30 4.44 24.72 -12.86
C VAL A 30 5.89 25.18 -13.08
N ALA A 31 6.86 24.58 -12.40
CA ALA A 31 8.27 24.88 -12.61
C ALA A 31 8.74 24.57 -14.05
N LEU A 32 8.22 23.49 -14.66
CA LEU A 32 8.46 23.17 -16.08
C LEU A 32 7.90 24.22 -17.03
N LEU A 33 6.73 24.76 -16.70
CA LEU A 33 6.03 25.72 -17.57
C LEU A 33 6.76 27.07 -17.60
N ILE A 34 7.38 27.45 -16.47
CA ILE A 34 8.02 28.77 -16.30
C ILE A 34 9.41 28.83 -16.94
N LEU A 35 10.14 27.72 -16.99
CA LEU A 35 11.50 27.70 -17.52
C LEU A 35 11.57 26.75 -18.72
N PRO A 36 11.67 27.24 -19.97
CA PRO A 36 12.03 26.40 -21.11
C PRO A 36 13.53 26.06 -21.01
N GLY A 37 13.88 25.02 -20.24
CA GLY A 37 15.30 24.69 -19.98
C GLY A 37 15.64 23.56 -18.99
N PRO A 38 14.82 23.18 -17.98
CA PRO A 38 15.27 22.34 -16.87
C PRO A 38 14.67 20.93 -16.91
N ALA A 39 14.47 20.34 -18.09
CA ALA A 39 13.94 18.99 -18.24
C ALA A 39 14.70 17.94 -17.39
N LEU A 40 16.01 18.16 -17.19
CA LEU A 40 16.89 17.33 -16.36
C LEU A 40 16.57 17.35 -14.86
N ILE A 41 15.93 18.40 -14.35
CA ILE A 41 15.57 18.50 -12.92
C ILE A 41 14.23 17.83 -12.66
N VAL A 42 13.34 17.85 -13.65
CA VAL A 42 11.96 17.39 -13.45
C VAL A 42 11.81 15.89 -13.65
N ILE A 43 12.64 15.28 -14.49
CA ILE A 43 12.72 13.81 -14.58
C ILE A 43 13.07 13.16 -13.23
N PRO A 44 14.18 13.51 -12.54
CA PRO A 44 14.50 12.94 -11.23
C PRO A 44 13.49 13.34 -10.16
N ALA A 45 12.89 14.54 -10.23
CA ALA A 45 11.86 14.93 -9.28
C ALA A 45 10.54 14.15 -9.47
N GLY A 46 10.12 13.92 -10.71
CA GLY A 46 8.99 13.04 -11.03
C GLY A 46 9.25 11.60 -10.60
N LEU A 47 10.47 11.10 -10.82
CA LEU A 47 10.92 9.79 -10.33
C LEU A 47 10.94 9.71 -8.80
N ALA A 48 11.34 10.78 -8.10
CA ALA A 48 11.30 10.83 -6.64
C ALA A 48 9.87 10.77 -6.09
N ILE A 49 8.92 11.45 -6.75
CA ILE A 49 7.48 11.35 -6.44
C ILE A 49 6.98 9.93 -6.69
N LEU A 50 7.29 9.34 -7.86
CA LEU A 50 6.90 7.97 -8.15
C LEU A 50 7.49 7.01 -7.12
N ALA A 51 8.77 7.16 -6.75
CA ALA A 51 9.41 6.31 -5.75
C ALA A 51 8.72 6.40 -4.38
N LEU A 52 8.28 7.60 -3.99
CA LEU A 52 7.49 7.80 -2.77
C LEU A 52 6.14 7.07 -2.86
N GLU A 53 5.40 7.22 -3.95
CA GLU A 53 4.14 6.52 -4.22
C GLU A 53 4.31 4.99 -4.17
N PHE A 54 5.38 4.46 -4.80
CA PHE A 54 5.69 3.02 -4.79
C PHE A 54 6.06 2.49 -3.39
N ALA A 55 6.78 3.28 -2.59
CA ALA A 55 7.09 2.92 -1.21
C ALA A 55 5.82 2.82 -0.35
N TRP A 56 4.86 3.72 -0.58
CA TRP A 56 3.54 3.64 0.04
C TRP A 56 2.75 2.43 -0.47
N ALA A 57 2.75 2.14 -1.78
CA ALA A 57 2.08 0.97 -2.36
C ALA A 57 2.57 -0.35 -1.75
N ARG A 58 3.88 -0.51 -1.53
CA ARG A 58 4.45 -1.67 -0.81
C ARG A 58 3.88 -1.83 0.61
N ARG A 59 3.59 -0.72 1.28
CA ARG A 59 3.00 -0.74 2.63
C ARG A 59 1.53 -1.14 2.60
N TRP A 60 0.78 -0.69 1.60
CA TRP A 60 -0.59 -1.16 1.34
C TRP A 60 -0.63 -2.65 0.97
N LEU A 61 0.33 -3.13 0.18
CA LEU A 61 0.38 -4.52 -0.23
C LEU A 61 0.57 -5.48 0.96
N ARG A 62 1.38 -5.11 1.96
CA ARG A 62 1.50 -5.87 3.21
C ARG A 62 0.16 -6.02 3.93
N ILE A 63 -0.59 -4.93 4.01
CA ILE A 63 -1.90 -4.92 4.68
C ILE A 63 -2.92 -5.73 3.87
N ALA A 64 -2.90 -5.62 2.54
CA ALA A 64 -3.73 -6.44 1.67
C ALA A 64 -3.40 -7.93 1.84
N ARG A 65 -2.12 -8.28 2.01
CA ARG A 65 -1.68 -9.65 2.20
C ARG A 65 -2.18 -10.24 3.53
N GLU A 66 -2.08 -9.47 4.62
CA GLU A 66 -2.66 -9.85 5.92
C GLU A 66 -4.18 -10.06 5.84
N ARG A 67 -4.88 -9.20 5.10
CA ARG A 67 -6.34 -9.32 4.87
C ARG A 67 -6.68 -10.53 3.99
N SER A 68 -5.86 -10.82 2.98
CA SER A 68 -6.06 -11.98 2.11
C SER A 68 -5.84 -13.30 2.85
N GLN A 69 -4.91 -13.39 3.81
CA GLN A 69 -4.74 -14.62 4.59
C GLN A 69 -5.93 -14.90 5.49
N GLN A 70 -6.53 -13.85 6.08
CA GLN A 70 -7.78 -13.96 6.84
C GLN A 70 -8.95 -14.34 5.93
N ALA A 71 -9.02 -13.77 4.72
CA ALA A 71 -10.04 -14.14 3.74
C ALA A 71 -9.87 -15.59 3.28
N LEU A 72 -8.64 -16.05 3.02
CA LEU A 72 -8.34 -17.44 2.63
C LEU A 72 -8.66 -18.45 3.75
N GLU A 73 -8.54 -18.03 5.00
CA GLU A 73 -8.96 -18.83 6.16
C GLU A 73 -10.49 -18.92 6.26
N LEU A 74 -11.21 -17.84 5.96
CA LEU A 74 -12.68 -17.82 5.89
C LEU A 74 -13.23 -18.54 4.65
N ILE A 75 -12.47 -18.59 3.55
CA ILE A 75 -12.82 -19.30 2.31
C ILE A 75 -12.45 -20.80 2.41
N GLY A 76 -11.77 -21.24 3.48
CA GLY A 76 -11.56 -22.67 3.75
C GLY A 76 -10.56 -23.37 2.83
N VAL A 77 -9.55 -22.67 2.32
CA VAL A 77 -8.56 -23.22 1.38
C VAL A 77 -7.48 -24.08 2.08
N GLY A 78 -7.87 -25.15 2.80
CA GLY A 78 -6.93 -26.25 3.08
C GLY A 78 -6.47 -26.45 4.52
N LYS A 79 -7.30 -26.15 5.54
CA LYS A 79 -6.99 -26.57 6.93
C LYS A 79 -7.55 -27.96 7.33
N HIS A 80 -8.17 -28.73 6.42
CA HIS A 80 -8.77 -30.03 6.78
C HIS A 80 -7.93 -31.27 6.45
N ALA A 81 -6.82 -31.16 5.73
CA ALA A 81 -6.08 -32.34 5.30
C ALA A 81 -5.13 -32.95 6.36
N ARG A 82 -4.87 -32.29 7.49
CA ARG A 82 -3.78 -32.71 8.41
C ARG A 82 -4.24 -33.37 9.72
N THR A 83 -5.49 -33.21 10.13
CA THR A 83 -5.94 -33.68 11.46
C THR A 83 -6.61 -35.06 11.43
N GLN A 84 -6.95 -35.59 10.26
CA GLN A 84 -7.67 -36.87 10.16
C GLN A 84 -6.74 -38.10 10.14
N SER A 85 -5.49 -37.93 9.69
CA SER A 85 -4.55 -39.06 9.53
C SER A 85 -4.02 -39.64 10.84
N ARG A 86 -4.28 -39.00 12.00
CA ARG A 86 -3.84 -39.50 13.31
C ARG A 86 -4.86 -40.45 13.96
N LYS A 87 -6.10 -40.52 13.46
CA LYS A 87 -7.15 -41.39 14.00
C LYS A 87 -7.28 -42.75 13.29
N LEU A 88 -6.69 -42.90 12.09
CA LEU A 88 -6.77 -44.15 11.30
C LEU A 88 -5.61 -45.12 11.56
N SER A 89 -4.58 -44.72 12.31
CA SER A 89 -3.41 -45.56 12.62
C SER A 89 -3.51 -46.29 13.97
N SER A 90 -4.64 -46.21 14.66
CA SER A 90 -4.85 -46.81 15.99
C SER A 90 -6.01 -47.81 16.04
N SER A 91 -6.38 -48.42 14.92
CA SER A 91 -7.40 -49.47 14.83
C SER A 91 -6.88 -50.66 14.04
#